data_AF-A0A943GDJ3-F1
#
_entry.id   AF-A0A943GDJ3-F1
#
_cell.length_a   1.000
_cell.length_b   1.000
_cell.length_c   1.000
_cell.angle_alpha   90.00
_cell.angle_beta   90.00
_cell.angle_gamma   90.00
#
_symmetry.space_group_name_H-M   'P 1'
#
loop_
_entity.id
_entity.type
_entity.pdbx_description
1 polymer ?
#
loop_
_entity_poly.entity_id
_entity_poly.type
_entity_poly.pdbx_seq_one_letter_code
_entity_poly.pdbx_strand_id
1 'polypeptide(L)'
;MKKIINILVFLAIYSLSFSEIKIFVDDYNPTIKQNIILTVEFLNEPKSEYEIEGIDNFEVISRGSRSNYNTLNNKRIKYSKSDIYILSPKKVGKISLIAKTKNKTISNSIVLQVAEKIENSLKEPKLFLETTHYKRDYYYGEKIPFVEKVIIKTSVSNYNYISTPVFNGFTIKNITPRDGRGFAIPKRVTVNGKEQIELVLFRSILEPESFGKKTIKTGGISIAELTKEDEEKNPVYLGFEEFNLNILPLPEENKPENFQGVVGELKGNYHWAKENIDGRETFILNLKLYGSVNLDKLEKIVFSEDEKFDVKETTTIFEEHVLDHVYSAERNYVIIFIPKKAGEIILPKIKIPFFNPIEQKYDEFVISGFGEKENEKNYSREINKDNLKVIFTENTNINNPAKNENINNGNLQQTKIINIISEEKNQNVKIFIIYFLIAVVFLEGIYIIKLKKYIKKNRKEEHGTNK
;
A
#
# COMPACT_ATOMS: atom_id res chain seq x y z
N MET A 1 -10.96 -63.92 -9.67
CA MET A 1 -11.85 -62.86 -10.22
C MET A 1 -12.48 -62.01 -9.10
N LYS A 2 -13.23 -62.57 -8.14
CA LYS A 2 -13.82 -61.79 -7.02
C LYS A 2 -12.82 -60.95 -6.19
N LYS A 3 -11.63 -61.45 -5.87
CA LYS A 3 -10.61 -60.70 -5.11
C LYS A 3 -9.99 -59.51 -5.89
N ILE A 4 -9.89 -59.62 -7.21
CA ILE A 4 -9.36 -58.55 -8.08
C ILE A 4 -10.40 -57.42 -8.25
N ILE A 5 -11.68 -57.79 -8.36
CA ILE A 5 -12.80 -56.83 -8.38
C ILE A 5 -12.87 -56.06 -7.06
N ASN A 6 -12.71 -56.73 -5.91
CA ASN A 6 -12.71 -56.03 -4.62
C ASN A 6 -11.50 -55.08 -4.45
N ILE A 7 -10.34 -55.42 -4.99
CA ILE A 7 -9.16 -54.53 -4.99
C ILE A 7 -9.37 -53.33 -5.92
N LEU A 8 -9.96 -53.52 -7.11
CA LEU A 8 -10.28 -52.43 -8.03
C LEU A 8 -11.37 -51.51 -7.47
N VAL A 9 -12.39 -52.05 -6.80
CA VAL A 9 -13.41 -51.26 -6.09
C VAL A 9 -12.80 -50.50 -4.91
N PHE A 10 -11.89 -51.11 -4.16
CA PHE A 10 -11.16 -50.45 -3.08
C PHE A 10 -10.22 -49.34 -3.58
N LEU A 11 -9.53 -49.55 -4.72
CA LEU A 11 -8.71 -48.51 -5.37
C LEU A 11 -9.56 -47.38 -5.98
N ALA A 12 -10.75 -47.69 -6.52
CA ALA A 12 -11.68 -46.68 -7.03
C ALA A 12 -12.32 -45.82 -5.92
N ILE A 13 -12.47 -46.38 -4.71
CA ILE A 13 -12.94 -45.63 -3.53
C ILE A 13 -11.83 -44.73 -2.97
N TYR A 14 -10.55 -45.10 -3.14
CA TYR A 14 -9.41 -44.30 -2.66
C TYR A 14 -9.09 -43.05 -3.50
N SER A 15 -9.68 -42.88 -4.69
CA SER A 15 -9.44 -41.73 -5.57
C SER A 15 -10.52 -40.64 -5.52
N LEU A 16 -11.56 -40.79 -4.70
CA LEU A 16 -12.56 -39.75 -4.48
C LEU A 16 -12.03 -38.71 -3.48
N SER A 17 -11.19 -37.79 -3.97
CA SER A 17 -11.00 -36.51 -3.30
C SER A 17 -12.31 -35.72 -3.45
N PHE A 18 -13.19 -35.74 -2.45
CA PHE A 18 -14.36 -34.89 -2.44
C PHE A 18 -13.91 -33.42 -2.44
N SER A 19 -14.35 -32.68 -3.44
CA SER A 19 -14.32 -31.22 -3.48
C SER A 19 -15.28 -30.72 -2.40
N GLU A 20 -14.82 -29.79 -1.57
CA GLU A 20 -15.60 -29.29 -0.44
C GLU A 20 -15.39 -27.77 -0.33
N ILE A 21 -16.48 -27.02 -0.39
CA ILE A 21 -16.50 -25.60 -0.03
C ILE A 21 -16.83 -25.49 1.47
N LYS A 22 -16.04 -24.74 2.23
CA LYS A 22 -16.29 -24.47 3.65
C LYS A 22 -16.39 -22.99 3.91
N ILE A 23 -17.22 -22.62 4.87
CA ILE A 23 -17.27 -21.27 5.39
C ILE A 23 -17.09 -21.25 6.90
N PHE A 24 -16.45 -20.21 7.40
CA PHE A 24 -16.33 -19.96 8.82
C PHE A 24 -16.16 -18.47 9.07
N VAL A 25 -16.54 -18.05 10.27
CA VAL A 25 -16.35 -16.68 10.76
C VAL A 25 -15.36 -16.64 11.91
N ASP A 26 -14.70 -15.50 12.08
CA ASP A 26 -13.81 -15.22 13.20
C ASP A 26 -14.58 -15.02 14.52
N ASP A 27 -15.78 -14.44 14.46
CA ASP A 27 -16.70 -14.23 15.59
C ASP A 27 -18.12 -14.69 15.26
N TYR A 28 -18.62 -15.68 16.01
CA TYR A 28 -19.99 -16.20 15.89
C TYR A 28 -21.01 -15.41 16.73
N ASN A 29 -20.58 -14.48 17.58
CA ASN A 29 -21.45 -13.69 18.45
C ASN A 29 -21.16 -12.18 18.37
N PRO A 30 -21.09 -11.57 17.16
CA PRO A 30 -20.70 -10.18 17.04
C PRO A 30 -21.79 -9.23 17.54
N THR A 31 -21.40 -8.02 17.94
CA THR A 31 -22.37 -6.94 18.17
C THR A 31 -22.78 -6.27 16.85
N ILE A 32 -23.94 -5.61 16.83
CA ILE A 32 -24.36 -4.84 15.64
C ILE A 32 -23.28 -3.80 15.25
N LYS A 33 -23.03 -3.65 13.95
CA LYS A 33 -21.96 -2.81 13.36
C LYS A 33 -20.51 -3.24 13.69
N GLN A 34 -20.29 -4.31 14.43
CA GLN A 34 -18.95 -4.87 14.61
C GLN A 34 -18.58 -5.67 13.35
N ASN A 35 -17.45 -5.30 12.74
CA ASN A 35 -16.96 -6.01 11.56
C ASN A 35 -16.53 -7.43 11.96
N ILE A 36 -16.96 -8.40 11.16
CA ILE A 36 -16.56 -9.80 11.23
C ILE A 36 -15.97 -10.23 9.90
N ILE A 37 -15.19 -11.30 9.92
CA ILE A 37 -14.61 -11.89 8.73
C ILE A 37 -15.29 -13.21 8.42
N LEU A 38 -15.89 -13.29 7.25
CA LEU A 38 -16.34 -14.54 6.66
C LEU A 38 -15.26 -15.05 5.70
N THR A 39 -14.72 -16.22 5.97
CA THR A 39 -13.81 -16.93 5.06
C THR A 39 -14.58 -17.98 4.29
N VAL A 40 -14.39 -18.03 2.97
CA VAL A 40 -14.91 -19.07 2.06
C VAL A 40 -13.74 -19.84 1.48
N GLU A 41 -13.54 -21.07 1.95
CA GLU A 41 -12.43 -21.93 1.58
C GLU A 41 -12.85 -23.02 0.58
N PHE A 42 -12.12 -23.12 -0.52
CA PHE A 42 -12.28 -24.17 -1.54
C PHE A 42 -11.24 -25.25 -1.31
N LEU A 43 -11.65 -26.44 -0.87
CA LEU A 43 -10.78 -27.58 -0.63
C LEU A 43 -10.79 -28.53 -1.82
N ASN A 44 -9.59 -28.82 -2.35
CA ASN A 44 -9.37 -29.79 -3.43
C ASN A 44 -10.11 -29.46 -4.75
N GLU A 45 -10.54 -28.20 -4.96
CA GLU A 45 -11.19 -27.75 -6.20
C GLU A 45 -10.63 -26.40 -6.69
N PRO A 46 -10.66 -26.14 -8.01
CA PRO A 46 -10.44 -24.79 -8.50
C PRO A 46 -11.56 -23.88 -8.00
N LYS A 47 -11.20 -22.65 -7.64
CA LYS A 47 -12.16 -21.61 -7.25
C LYS A 47 -13.23 -21.47 -8.34
N SER A 48 -14.47 -21.76 -7.98
CA SER A 48 -15.66 -21.56 -8.81
C SER A 48 -16.39 -20.29 -8.38
N GLU A 49 -17.28 -19.78 -9.23
CA GLU A 49 -18.22 -18.72 -8.82
C GLU A 49 -19.26 -19.29 -7.84
N TYR A 50 -19.60 -18.49 -6.83
CA TYR A 50 -20.50 -18.87 -5.75
C TYR A 50 -21.25 -17.65 -5.22
N GLU A 51 -22.36 -17.91 -4.56
CA GLU A 51 -23.18 -16.94 -3.85
C GLU A 51 -23.27 -17.35 -2.37
N ILE A 52 -23.49 -16.38 -1.49
CA ILE A 52 -23.63 -16.62 -0.05
C ILE A 52 -25.06 -16.25 0.35
N GLU A 53 -25.84 -17.26 0.70
CA GLU A 53 -27.17 -17.04 1.27
C GLU A 53 -27.05 -16.41 2.66
N GLY A 54 -27.91 -15.44 2.94
CA GLY A 54 -27.92 -14.71 4.21
C GLY A 54 -26.97 -13.50 4.27
N ILE A 55 -26.11 -13.30 3.25
CA ILE A 55 -25.15 -12.19 3.21
C ILE A 55 -25.83 -10.81 3.16
N ASP A 56 -27.06 -10.72 2.67
CA ASP A 56 -27.82 -9.45 2.58
C ASP A 56 -28.08 -8.80 3.95
N ASN A 57 -28.04 -9.60 5.02
CA ASN A 57 -28.13 -9.13 6.41
C ASN A 57 -26.86 -8.39 6.88
N PHE A 58 -25.83 -8.33 6.04
CA PHE A 58 -24.58 -7.66 6.30
C PHE A 58 -24.32 -6.55 5.27
N GLU A 59 -23.62 -5.52 5.70
CA GLU A 59 -22.92 -4.60 4.82
C GLU A 59 -21.56 -5.22 4.46
N VAL A 60 -21.31 -5.42 3.17
CA VAL A 60 -20.04 -5.99 2.70
C VAL A 60 -19.02 -4.87 2.58
N ILE A 61 -18.19 -4.72 3.61
CA ILE A 61 -17.16 -3.67 3.70
C ILE A 61 -16.03 -3.93 2.69
N SER A 62 -15.61 -5.20 2.57
CA SER A 62 -14.62 -5.57 1.56
C SER A 62 -14.69 -7.04 1.19
N ARG A 63 -14.15 -7.36 0.02
CA ARG A 63 -13.92 -8.72 -0.48
C ARG A 63 -12.51 -8.82 -1.03
N GLY A 64 -11.76 -9.81 -0.58
CA GLY A 64 -10.43 -10.15 -1.08
C GLY A 64 -10.30 -11.64 -1.37
N SER A 65 -9.32 -12.01 -2.20
CA SER A 65 -8.99 -13.41 -2.47
C SER A 65 -7.56 -13.70 -2.03
N ARG A 66 -7.36 -14.79 -1.28
CA ARG A 66 -6.06 -15.28 -0.83
C ARG A 66 -5.87 -16.71 -1.35
N SER A 67 -4.71 -16.98 -1.94
CA SER A 67 -4.26 -18.34 -2.25
C SER A 67 -3.17 -18.72 -1.26
N ASN A 68 -3.39 -19.74 -0.43
CA ASN A 68 -2.37 -20.27 0.47
C ASN A 68 -1.86 -21.62 -0.07
N TYR A 69 -0.54 -21.81 -0.08
CA TYR A 69 0.11 -23.09 -0.35
C TYR A 69 0.70 -23.63 0.95
N ASN A 70 0.03 -24.58 1.61
CA ASN A 70 0.60 -25.24 2.77
C ASN A 70 1.06 -26.65 2.41
N THR A 71 2.38 -26.86 2.42
CA THR A 71 3.00 -28.19 2.38
C THR A 71 3.06 -28.77 3.79
N LEU A 72 2.15 -29.69 4.12
CA LEU A 72 2.25 -30.49 5.34
C LEU A 72 2.97 -31.82 5.02
N ASN A 73 4.15 -32.01 5.60
CA ASN A 73 4.94 -33.26 5.61
C ASN A 73 4.81 -34.13 4.34
N ASN A 74 5.44 -33.64 3.26
CA ASN A 74 5.91 -34.40 2.08
C ASN A 74 4.96 -35.38 1.37
N LYS A 75 3.64 -35.41 1.64
CA LYS A 75 2.74 -36.41 1.00
C LYS A 75 1.36 -35.95 0.56
N ARG A 76 0.89 -34.73 0.88
CA ARG A 76 -0.39 -34.22 0.34
C ARG A 76 -0.35 -32.71 0.09
N ILE A 77 -0.48 -32.31 -1.18
CA ILE A 77 -0.74 -30.91 -1.55
C ILE A 77 -2.23 -30.67 -1.27
N LYS A 78 -2.57 -29.93 -0.20
CA LYS A 78 -3.92 -29.37 -0.05
C LYS A 78 -3.94 -28.02 -0.74
N TYR A 79 -4.55 -27.95 -1.92
CA TYR A 79 -4.88 -26.68 -2.53
C TYR A 79 -6.06 -26.09 -1.75
N SER A 80 -5.84 -24.99 -1.04
CA SER A 80 -6.95 -24.16 -0.58
C SER A 80 -6.82 -22.73 -1.10
N LYS A 81 -7.80 -22.33 -1.92
CA LYS A 81 -8.04 -20.94 -2.27
C LYS A 81 -9.14 -20.44 -1.33
N SER A 82 -8.94 -19.27 -0.74
CA SER A 82 -9.87 -18.67 0.21
C SER A 82 -10.31 -17.31 -0.29
N ASP A 83 -11.61 -17.02 -0.25
CA ASP A 83 -12.10 -15.65 -0.32
C ASP A 83 -12.38 -15.17 1.11
N ILE A 84 -12.04 -13.90 1.37
CA ILE A 84 -12.22 -13.25 2.66
C ILE A 84 -13.18 -12.10 2.45
N TYR A 85 -14.30 -12.14 3.17
CA TYR A 85 -15.27 -11.06 3.23
C TYR A 85 -15.17 -10.39 4.59
N ILE A 86 -15.23 -9.07 4.61
CA ILE A 86 -15.45 -8.30 5.82
C ILE A 86 -16.89 -7.83 5.81
N LEU A 87 -17.64 -8.29 6.79
CA LEU A 87 -19.07 -8.12 6.89
C LEU A 87 -19.40 -7.32 8.15
N SER A 88 -20.31 -6.36 8.05
CA SER A 88 -20.85 -5.63 9.20
C SER A 88 -22.33 -5.96 9.38
N PRO A 89 -22.78 -6.52 10.52
CA PRO A 89 -24.18 -6.88 10.72
C PRO A 89 -25.11 -5.67 10.68
N LYS A 90 -26.17 -5.74 9.85
CA LYS A 90 -27.19 -4.67 9.74
C LYS A 90 -28.29 -4.78 10.80
N LYS A 91 -28.50 -5.96 11.39
CA LYS A 91 -29.59 -6.26 12.32
C LYS A 91 -29.16 -7.24 13.42
N VAL A 92 -29.79 -7.12 14.58
CA VAL A 92 -29.64 -8.01 15.73
C VAL A 92 -30.42 -9.32 15.48
N GLY A 93 -29.95 -10.43 16.04
CA GLY A 93 -30.63 -11.71 16.00
C GLY A 93 -29.78 -12.85 15.42
N LYS A 94 -30.43 -13.98 15.16
CA LYS A 94 -29.78 -15.15 14.56
C LYS A 94 -29.72 -15.00 13.04
N ILE A 95 -28.52 -15.08 12.47
CA ILE A 95 -28.30 -14.98 11.02
C ILE A 95 -27.52 -16.20 10.57
N SER A 96 -28.06 -16.94 9.61
CA SER A 96 -27.39 -18.10 9.01
C SER A 96 -26.70 -17.72 7.71
N LEU A 97 -25.48 -18.22 7.50
CA LEU A 97 -24.76 -18.09 6.24
C LEU A 97 -24.48 -19.47 5.65
N ILE A 98 -24.62 -19.59 4.33
CA ILE A 98 -24.31 -20.78 3.53
C ILE A 98 -23.77 -20.33 2.18
N ALA A 99 -22.63 -20.87 1.72
CA ALA A 99 -22.12 -20.64 0.37
C ALA A 99 -22.59 -21.75 -0.59
N LYS A 100 -23.01 -21.35 -1.79
CA LYS A 100 -23.46 -22.25 -2.86
C LYS A 100 -22.71 -21.94 -4.16
N THR A 101 -22.05 -22.95 -4.73
CA THR A 101 -21.39 -22.82 -6.04
C THR A 101 -22.39 -23.02 -7.18
N LYS A 102 -22.08 -22.49 -8.38
CA LYS A 102 -22.88 -22.77 -9.59
C LYS A 102 -23.03 -24.26 -9.90
N ASN A 103 -22.07 -25.08 -9.46
CA ASN A 103 -22.07 -26.54 -9.64
C ASN A 103 -22.87 -27.29 -8.55
N LYS A 104 -23.66 -26.57 -7.73
CA LYS A 104 -24.48 -27.10 -6.63
C LYS A 104 -23.70 -27.69 -5.45
N THR A 105 -22.41 -27.38 -5.31
CA THR A 105 -21.68 -27.66 -4.06
C THR A 105 -22.17 -26.69 -2.99
N ILE A 106 -22.56 -27.21 -1.83
CA ILE A 106 -23.08 -26.43 -0.70
C ILE A 106 -22.08 -26.52 0.45
N SER A 107 -21.79 -25.39 1.10
CA SER A 107 -20.90 -25.36 2.26
C SER A 107 -21.59 -25.89 3.53
N ASN A 108 -20.81 -25.99 4.61
CA ASN A 108 -21.41 -26.02 5.95
C ASN A 108 -22.25 -24.75 6.19
N SER A 109 -23.31 -24.89 6.99
CA SER A 109 -24.08 -23.75 7.49
C SER A 109 -23.43 -23.25 8.78
N ILE A 110 -23.23 -21.93 8.87
CA ILE A 110 -22.84 -21.27 10.12
C ILE A 110 -23.99 -20.39 10.60
N VAL A 111 -24.13 -20.25 11.92
CA VAL A 111 -25.16 -19.42 12.55
C VAL A 111 -24.47 -18.42 13.46
N LEU A 112 -24.69 -17.15 13.20
CA LEU A 112 -24.21 -16.04 14.02
C LEU A 112 -25.32 -15.56 14.94
N GLN A 113 -24.99 -15.30 16.19
CA GLN A 113 -25.87 -14.71 17.18
C GLN A 113 -25.48 -13.23 17.36
N VAL A 114 -26.07 -12.36 16.55
CA VAL A 114 -25.76 -10.93 16.61
C VAL A 114 -26.44 -10.31 17.82
N ALA A 115 -25.64 -9.70 18.71
CA ALA A 115 -26.12 -9.04 19.92
C ALA A 115 -26.32 -7.53 19.70
N GLU A 116 -27.21 -6.93 20.51
CA GLU A 116 -27.22 -5.48 20.65
C GLU A 116 -25.89 -5.00 21.24
N LYS A 117 -25.45 -3.82 20.82
CA LYS A 117 -24.30 -3.18 21.43
C LYS A 117 -24.70 -2.71 22.83
N ILE A 118 -24.43 -3.53 23.84
CA ILE A 118 -24.62 -3.17 25.25
C ILE A 118 -23.49 -2.21 25.63
N GLU A 119 -23.80 -0.94 25.88
CA GLU A 119 -22.84 0.09 26.31
C GLU A 119 -22.24 -0.12 27.71
N ASN A 120 -22.47 -1.26 28.36
CA ASN A 120 -22.03 -1.54 29.72
C ASN A 120 -20.83 -2.50 29.80
N SER A 121 -19.65 -1.99 29.43
CA SER A 121 -18.49 -1.89 30.33
C SER A 121 -17.38 -1.14 29.59
N LEU A 122 -16.91 -0.03 30.16
CA LEU A 122 -15.76 0.75 29.69
C LEU A 122 -14.44 -0.02 29.89
N LYS A 123 -14.32 -1.23 29.32
CA LYS A 123 -12.99 -1.75 29.03
C LYS A 123 -12.53 -1.02 27.78
N GLU A 124 -11.63 -0.07 27.97
CA GLU A 124 -10.91 0.55 26.86
C GLU A 124 -10.44 -0.57 25.91
N PRO A 125 -10.71 -0.45 24.59
CA PRO A 125 -10.20 -1.42 23.64
C PRO A 125 -8.68 -1.54 23.79
N LYS A 126 -8.14 -2.75 23.59
CA LYS A 126 -6.70 -3.00 23.72
C LYS A 126 -5.93 -2.72 22.44
N LEU A 127 -6.62 -2.71 21.31
CA LEU A 127 -6.08 -2.56 19.97
C LEU A 127 -6.96 -1.57 19.21
N PHE A 128 -6.34 -0.61 18.53
CA PHE A 128 -7.05 0.37 17.70
C PHE A 128 -6.27 0.61 16.42
N LEU A 129 -6.99 0.85 15.33
CA LEU A 129 -6.43 1.45 14.14
C LEU A 129 -6.91 2.90 14.10
N GLU A 130 -5.96 3.83 14.13
CA GLU A 130 -6.23 5.25 13.96
C GLU A 130 -5.86 5.65 12.53
N THR A 131 -6.82 6.23 11.82
CA THR A 131 -6.64 6.75 10.47
C THR A 131 -6.94 8.25 10.43
N THR A 132 -6.49 8.92 9.38
CA THR A 132 -6.81 10.35 9.18
C THR A 132 -8.30 10.50 8.87
N HIS A 133 -9.03 11.20 9.73
CA HIS A 133 -10.41 11.59 9.48
C HIS A 133 -10.47 13.04 9.01
N TYR A 134 -10.91 13.23 7.77
CA TYR A 134 -11.07 14.55 7.17
C TYR A 134 -12.37 15.20 7.66
N LYS A 135 -12.25 16.42 8.21
CA LYS A 135 -13.37 17.19 8.78
C LYS A 135 -13.84 18.34 7.87
N ARG A 136 -13.24 18.47 6.70
CA ARG A 136 -13.56 19.48 5.70
C ARG A 136 -13.29 18.97 4.29
N ASP A 137 -13.81 19.70 3.32
CA ASP A 137 -13.44 19.57 1.93
C ASP A 137 -12.08 20.21 1.67
N TYR A 138 -11.43 19.78 0.59
CA TYR A 138 -10.11 20.25 0.18
C TYR A 138 -10.19 20.88 -1.21
N TYR A 139 -9.28 21.79 -1.52
CA TYR A 139 -9.21 22.37 -2.86
C TYR A 139 -8.25 21.60 -3.77
N TYR A 140 -8.53 21.61 -5.07
CA TYR A 140 -7.60 21.09 -6.06
C TYR A 140 -6.25 21.81 -5.97
N GLY A 141 -5.16 21.04 -5.91
CA GLY A 141 -3.80 21.54 -5.67
C GLY A 141 -3.37 21.51 -4.19
N GLU A 142 -4.30 21.40 -3.25
CA GLU A 142 -3.98 21.27 -1.83
C GLU A 142 -3.37 19.89 -1.53
N LYS A 143 -2.28 19.84 -0.76
CA LYS A 143 -1.64 18.59 -0.33
C LYS A 143 -2.38 18.02 0.87
N ILE A 144 -2.78 16.75 0.79
CA ILE A 144 -3.65 16.14 1.80
C ILE A 144 -2.86 15.06 2.54
N PRO A 145 -2.54 15.24 3.84
CA PRO A 145 -1.84 14.22 4.60
C PRO A 145 -2.75 13.01 4.86
N PHE A 146 -2.16 11.82 4.84
CA PHE A 146 -2.80 10.61 5.33
C PHE A 146 -1.83 9.83 6.22
N VAL A 147 -2.33 9.39 7.36
CA VAL A 147 -1.64 8.57 8.35
C VAL A 147 -2.58 7.45 8.78
N GLU A 148 -2.04 6.24 8.81
CA GLU A 148 -2.65 5.06 9.38
C GLU A 148 -1.67 4.45 10.38
N LYS A 149 -2.06 4.41 11.66
CA LYS A 149 -1.26 3.84 12.75
C LYS A 149 -2.09 2.91 13.60
N VAL A 150 -1.47 1.84 14.07
CA VAL A 150 -2.09 0.95 15.07
C VAL A 150 -1.59 1.31 16.45
N ILE A 151 -2.50 1.34 17.43
CA ILE A 151 -2.24 1.51 18.85
C ILE A 151 -2.44 0.18 19.55
N ILE A 152 -1.40 -0.31 20.23
CA ILE A 152 -1.38 -1.61 20.89
C ILE A 152 -1.14 -1.40 22.39
N LYS A 153 -2.14 -1.73 23.22
CA LYS A 153 -2.13 -1.61 24.69
C LYS A 153 -2.00 -2.96 25.40
N THR A 154 -1.66 -4.02 24.66
CA THR A 154 -1.57 -5.40 25.17
C THR A 154 -0.34 -6.09 24.56
N SER A 155 0.09 -7.20 25.15
CA SER A 155 1.14 -8.03 24.56
C SER A 155 0.63 -8.73 23.31
N VAL A 156 1.41 -8.68 22.23
CA VAL A 156 1.09 -9.31 20.95
C VAL A 156 2.16 -10.32 20.58
N SER A 157 1.76 -11.47 20.02
CA SER A 157 2.68 -12.49 19.53
C SER A 157 3.15 -12.17 18.11
N ASN A 158 2.23 -11.75 17.25
CA ASN A 158 2.52 -11.27 15.91
C ASN A 158 1.52 -10.18 15.47
N TYR A 159 1.91 -9.46 14.43
CA TYR A 159 1.02 -8.63 13.63
C TYR A 159 1.37 -8.81 12.16
N ASN A 160 0.37 -8.65 11.29
CA ASN A 160 0.57 -8.72 9.85
C ASN A 160 -0.28 -7.65 9.16
N TYR A 161 0.38 -6.80 8.38
CA TYR A 161 -0.29 -5.79 7.57
C TYR A 161 -0.82 -6.45 6.29
N ILE A 162 -2.13 -6.63 6.22
CA ILE A 162 -2.80 -7.47 5.22
C ILE A 162 -2.92 -6.75 3.88
N SER A 163 -3.21 -5.46 3.93
CA SER A 163 -3.40 -4.62 2.75
C SER A 163 -3.04 -3.17 3.07
N THR A 164 -2.41 -2.50 2.12
CA THR A 164 -2.18 -1.05 2.16
C THR A 164 -3.48 -0.29 1.83
N PRO A 165 -3.57 1.00 2.18
CA PRO A 165 -4.71 1.81 1.80
C PRO A 165 -4.72 2.03 0.27
N VAL A 166 -5.91 2.26 -0.27
CA VAL A 166 -6.14 2.54 -1.69
C VAL A 166 -6.78 3.93 -1.82
N PHE A 167 -6.18 4.78 -2.66
CA PHE A 167 -6.59 6.17 -2.83
C PHE A 167 -7.04 6.40 -4.28
N ASN A 168 -8.34 6.26 -4.56
CA ASN A 168 -8.85 6.38 -5.92
C ASN A 168 -8.95 7.85 -6.34
N GLY A 169 -8.22 8.22 -7.41
CA GLY A 169 -8.16 9.58 -7.95
C GLY A 169 -7.15 10.50 -7.24
N PHE A 170 -6.12 9.91 -6.63
CA PHE A 170 -4.99 10.62 -6.04
C PHE A 170 -3.66 10.05 -6.53
N THR A 171 -2.70 10.93 -6.78
CA THR A 171 -1.28 10.56 -6.77
C THR A 171 -0.78 10.53 -5.32
N ILE A 172 0.14 9.60 -5.02
CA ILE A 172 0.56 9.30 -3.64
C ILE A 172 2.07 9.44 -3.52
N LYS A 173 2.54 10.29 -2.61
CA LYS A 173 3.93 10.30 -2.14
C LYS A 173 4.01 9.56 -0.80
N ASN A 174 4.51 8.32 -0.81
CA ASN A 174 4.68 7.53 0.39
C ASN A 174 5.93 7.99 1.17
N ILE A 175 5.73 8.36 2.43
CA ILE A 175 6.77 8.83 3.38
C ILE A 175 6.69 8.05 4.70
N THR A 176 6.27 6.78 4.61
CA THR A 176 6.12 5.94 5.80
C THR A 176 7.48 5.65 6.43
N PRO A 177 7.67 5.93 7.73
CA PRO A 177 8.93 5.65 8.39
C PRO A 177 9.19 4.15 8.45
N ARG A 178 10.41 3.75 8.06
CA ARG A 178 10.91 2.39 8.10
C ARG A 178 12.30 2.36 8.71
N ASP A 179 12.64 1.27 9.40
CA ASP A 179 14.00 1.04 9.88
C ASP A 179 14.94 0.75 8.70
N GLY A 180 16.25 0.62 8.96
CA GLY A 180 17.25 0.33 7.92
C GLY A 180 17.05 -1.01 7.19
N ARG A 181 16.10 -1.85 7.61
CA ARG A 181 15.74 -3.12 7.00
C ARG A 181 14.35 -3.07 6.33
N GLY A 182 13.68 -1.92 6.34
CA GLY A 182 12.36 -1.75 5.73
C GLY A 182 11.18 -2.14 6.63
N PHE A 183 11.38 -2.41 7.92
CA PHE A 183 10.30 -2.73 8.85
C PHE A 183 9.67 -1.49 9.48
N ALA A 184 8.42 -1.61 9.92
CA ALA A 184 7.74 -0.56 10.67
C ALA A 184 8.43 -0.34 12.04
N ILE A 185 8.56 0.93 12.44
CA ILE A 185 9.27 1.32 13.66
C ILE A 185 8.26 1.42 14.82
N PRO A 186 8.31 0.53 15.83
CA PRO A 186 7.45 0.63 17.00
C PRO A 186 7.91 1.76 17.91
N LYS A 187 6.98 2.65 18.29
CA LYS A 187 7.22 3.73 19.26
C LYS A 187 6.48 3.42 20.55
N ARG A 188 7.21 3.27 21.66
CA ARG A 188 6.60 3.17 23.00
C ARG A 188 6.22 4.55 23.49
N VAL A 189 4.97 4.73 23.88
CA VAL A 189 4.44 5.99 24.42
C VAL A 189 3.63 5.71 25.68
N THR A 190 3.60 6.66 26.60
CA THR A 190 2.78 6.59 27.80
C THR A 190 1.66 7.61 27.69
N VAL A 191 0.42 7.16 27.69
CA VAL A 191 -0.77 8.01 27.61
C VAL A 191 -1.62 7.72 28.85
N ASN A 192 -1.93 8.76 29.64
CA ASN A 192 -2.67 8.64 30.91
C ASN A 192 -2.07 7.61 31.87
N GLY A 193 -0.73 7.54 31.95
CA GLY A 193 0.00 6.61 32.82
C GLY A 193 0.02 5.15 32.36
N LYS A 194 -0.56 4.83 31.20
CA LYS A 194 -0.53 3.48 30.60
C LYS A 194 0.44 3.46 29.42
N GLU A 195 1.34 2.48 29.40
CA GLU A 195 2.21 2.24 28.25
C GLU A 195 1.42 1.66 27.08
N GLN A 196 1.71 2.14 25.88
CA GLN A 196 1.19 1.61 24.64
C GLN A 196 2.25 1.71 23.53
N ILE A 197 2.08 0.88 22.50
CA ILE A 197 2.92 0.89 21.31
C ILE A 197 2.14 1.55 20.19
N GLU A 198 2.72 2.57 19.57
CA GLU A 198 2.26 3.11 18.30
C GLU A 198 3.11 2.54 17.17
N LEU A 199 2.46 2.03 16.12
CA LEU A 199 3.12 1.53 14.93
C LEU A 199 2.50 2.18 13.70
N VAL A 200 3.26 3.02 13.00
CA VAL A 200 2.80 3.69 11.78
C VAL A 200 2.86 2.70 10.62
N LEU A 201 1.68 2.26 10.17
CA LEU A 201 1.54 1.29 9.09
C LEU A 201 1.72 1.97 7.73
N PHE A 202 1.14 3.17 7.58
CA PHE A 202 1.20 3.96 6.36
C PHE A 202 1.22 5.46 6.66
N ARG A 203 2.02 6.22 5.92
CA ARG A 203 2.04 7.68 5.94
C ARG A 203 2.31 8.20 4.53
N SER A 204 1.48 9.12 4.06
CA SER A 204 1.61 9.67 2.72
C SER A 204 1.11 11.10 2.62
N ILE A 205 1.50 11.73 1.52
CA ILE A 205 0.94 12.98 1.02
C ILE A 205 0.13 12.61 -0.23
N LEU A 206 -1.16 12.98 -0.25
CA LEU A 206 -2.08 12.73 -1.35
C LEU A 206 -2.25 14.01 -2.17
N GLU A 207 -2.26 13.83 -3.50
CA GLU A 207 -2.48 14.91 -4.47
C GLU A 207 -3.69 14.55 -5.34
N PRO A 208 -4.79 15.31 -5.27
CA PRO A 208 -5.95 15.04 -6.12
C PRO A 208 -5.61 15.15 -7.60
N GLU A 209 -6.04 14.16 -8.40
CA GLU A 209 -5.86 14.19 -9.87
C GLU A 209 -6.93 15.03 -10.58
N SER A 210 -8.04 15.31 -9.90
CA SER A 210 -9.11 16.18 -10.37
C SER A 210 -10.03 16.59 -9.22
N PHE A 211 -10.88 17.59 -9.44
CA PHE A 211 -11.95 17.95 -8.51
C PHE A 211 -13.08 16.89 -8.49
N GLY A 212 -13.98 17.02 -7.51
CA GLY A 212 -15.11 16.13 -7.27
C GLY A 212 -14.87 15.14 -6.13
N LYS A 213 -15.84 14.22 -5.97
CA LYS A 213 -15.82 13.19 -4.93
C LYS A 213 -14.75 12.13 -5.23
N LYS A 214 -13.87 11.91 -4.26
CA LYS A 214 -12.82 10.88 -4.27
C LYS A 214 -13.06 9.87 -3.17
N THR A 215 -12.51 8.66 -3.33
CA THR A 215 -12.73 7.56 -2.41
C THR A 215 -11.40 7.06 -1.86
N ILE A 216 -11.34 6.91 -0.54
CA ILE A 216 -10.20 6.38 0.19
C ILE A 216 -10.66 5.14 0.93
N LYS A 217 -9.93 4.04 0.72
CA LYS A 217 -10.09 2.81 1.46
C LYS A 217 -8.86 2.59 2.34
N THR A 218 -9.06 2.46 3.64
CA THR A 218 -7.95 2.27 4.59
C THR A 218 -7.33 0.89 4.39
N GLY A 219 -6.10 0.74 4.89
CA GLY A 219 -5.45 -0.55 4.97
C GLY A 219 -6.11 -1.45 6.00
N GLY A 220 -5.53 -2.63 6.18
CA GLY A 220 -6.03 -3.62 7.11
C GLY A 220 -4.90 -4.38 7.80
N ILE A 221 -5.05 -4.63 9.09
CA ILE A 221 -4.04 -5.31 9.92
C ILE A 221 -4.68 -6.43 10.74
N SER A 222 -3.98 -7.57 10.84
CA SER A 222 -4.29 -8.65 11.79
C SER A 222 -3.29 -8.65 12.93
N ILE A 223 -3.74 -8.84 14.16
CA ILE A 223 -2.91 -8.82 15.36
C ILE A 223 -3.32 -10.01 16.25
N ALA A 224 -2.39 -10.90 16.55
CA ALA A 224 -2.63 -11.95 17.54
C ALA A 224 -2.14 -11.49 18.92
N GLU A 225 -3.04 -11.51 19.91
CA GLU A 225 -2.68 -11.26 21.31
C GLU A 225 -1.86 -12.43 21.87
N LEU A 226 -0.89 -12.12 22.74
CA LEU A 226 -0.15 -13.14 23.48
C LEU A 226 -0.98 -13.58 24.69
N THR A 227 -1.48 -14.83 24.67
CA THR A 227 -2.22 -15.46 25.78
C THR A 227 -1.28 -16.26 26.69
N LYS A 228 -1.67 -16.42 27.97
CA LYS A 228 -0.90 -17.19 28.97
C LYS A 228 -1.16 -18.70 28.92
N GLU A 229 -2.15 -19.12 28.14
CA GLU A 229 -2.58 -20.52 27.95
C GLU A 229 -2.55 -20.82 26.45
N ASP A 230 -2.31 -22.09 26.07
CA ASP A 230 -2.28 -22.63 24.69
C ASP A 230 -3.60 -22.45 23.90
N GLU A 231 -4.51 -21.59 24.35
CA GLU A 231 -5.63 -21.11 23.57
C GLU A 231 -5.11 -20.17 22.48
N GLU A 232 -4.98 -20.72 21.27
CA GLU A 232 -4.77 -19.98 20.04
C GLU A 232 -5.98 -19.05 19.81
N LYS A 233 -5.89 -17.80 20.28
CA LYS A 233 -6.90 -16.80 19.96
C LYS A 233 -6.78 -16.40 18.50
N ASN A 234 -7.91 -16.41 17.81
CA ASN A 234 -8.00 -15.86 16.47
C ASN A 234 -7.46 -14.42 16.47
N PRO A 235 -6.66 -14.04 15.45
CA PRO A 235 -6.14 -12.69 15.36
C PRO A 235 -7.30 -11.68 15.26
N VAL A 236 -7.12 -10.53 15.89
CA VAL A 236 -8.03 -9.37 15.77
C VAL A 236 -7.68 -8.62 14.49
N TYR A 237 -8.68 -8.33 13.69
CA TYR A 237 -8.53 -7.58 12.44
C TYR A 237 -9.07 -6.17 12.59
N LEU A 238 -8.33 -5.18 12.10
CA LEU A 238 -8.70 -3.76 12.15
C LEU A 238 -8.54 -3.11 10.77
N GLY A 239 -9.38 -2.11 10.48
CA GLY A 239 -9.34 -1.30 9.27
C GLY A 239 -10.36 -1.68 8.19
N PHE A 240 -9.94 -1.55 6.93
CA PHE A 240 -10.75 -1.73 5.73
C PHE A 240 -11.93 -0.79 5.56
N GLU A 241 -11.90 0.36 6.23
CA GLU A 241 -12.94 1.37 6.14
C GLU A 241 -12.86 2.07 4.78
N GLU A 242 -14.00 2.42 4.21
CA GLU A 242 -14.09 3.22 3.00
C GLU A 242 -14.84 4.51 3.30
N PHE A 243 -14.23 5.63 2.92
CA PHE A 243 -14.85 6.94 3.07
C PHE A 243 -14.56 7.81 1.86
N ASN A 244 -15.31 8.90 1.75
CA ASN A 244 -15.21 9.81 0.63
C ASN A 244 -14.66 11.16 1.08
N LEU A 245 -13.91 11.79 0.17
CA LEU A 245 -13.38 13.14 0.34
C LEU A 245 -13.79 13.98 -0.86
N ASN A 246 -14.33 15.17 -0.62
CA ASN A 246 -14.72 16.07 -1.70
C ASN A 246 -13.59 17.05 -2.01
N ILE A 247 -13.29 17.19 -3.31
CA ILE A 247 -12.26 18.10 -3.82
C ILE A 247 -12.93 19.22 -4.61
N LEU A 248 -12.76 20.45 -4.14
CA LEU A 248 -13.35 21.65 -4.74
C LEU A 248 -12.43 22.23 -5.83
N PRO A 249 -12.99 22.79 -6.92
CA PRO A 249 -12.20 23.59 -7.85
C PRO A 249 -11.73 24.89 -7.18
N LEU A 250 -10.65 25.48 -7.69
CA LEU A 250 -10.26 26.83 -7.29
C LEU A 250 -11.24 27.86 -7.88
N PRO A 251 -11.55 28.96 -7.17
CA PRO A 251 -12.41 30.01 -7.72
C PRO A 251 -11.71 30.73 -8.88
N GLU A 252 -12.47 31.10 -9.93
CA GLU A 252 -11.90 31.91 -11.03
C GLU A 252 -11.93 33.42 -10.72
N GLU A 253 -12.76 33.84 -9.76
CA GLU A 253 -12.82 35.23 -9.34
C GLU A 253 -11.55 35.65 -8.57
N ASN A 254 -11.01 36.83 -8.88
CA ASN A 254 -9.81 37.41 -8.25
C ASN A 254 -8.54 36.56 -8.36
N LYS A 255 -8.52 35.58 -9.27
CA LYS A 255 -7.34 34.76 -9.56
C LYS A 255 -6.24 35.62 -10.19
N PRO A 256 -5.05 35.72 -9.56
CA PRO A 256 -3.95 36.53 -10.09
C PRO A 256 -3.40 35.98 -11.41
N GLU A 257 -3.00 36.85 -12.32
CA GLU A 257 -2.49 36.47 -13.66
C GLU A 257 -1.22 35.60 -13.57
N ASN A 258 -0.35 35.88 -12.60
CA ASN A 258 0.88 35.13 -12.33
C ASN A 258 0.71 33.98 -11.32
N PHE A 259 -0.52 33.53 -11.08
CA PHE A 259 -0.80 32.42 -10.16
C PHE A 259 -0.28 31.09 -10.72
N GLN A 260 0.66 30.46 -10.02
CA GLN A 260 1.33 29.21 -10.44
C GLN A 260 0.69 27.94 -9.87
N GLY A 261 -0.47 28.04 -9.20
CA GLY A 261 -1.10 26.89 -8.56
C GLY A 261 -0.65 26.64 -7.11
N VAL A 262 -0.09 27.67 -6.45
CA VAL A 262 0.29 27.59 -5.03
C VAL A 262 -0.97 27.63 -4.16
N VAL A 263 -1.26 26.53 -3.46
CA VAL A 263 -2.46 26.31 -2.65
C VAL A 263 -2.04 25.86 -1.25
N GLY A 264 -2.52 26.58 -0.24
CA GLY A 264 -2.29 26.26 1.16
C GLY A 264 -2.09 27.48 2.05
N GLU A 265 -1.68 27.24 3.28
CA GLU A 265 -1.30 28.29 4.23
C GLU A 265 0.18 28.65 4.05
N LEU A 266 0.44 29.63 3.18
CA LEU A 266 1.80 30.12 2.90
C LEU A 266 2.29 31.08 3.99
N LYS A 267 3.49 30.83 4.50
CA LYS A 267 4.26 31.71 5.35
C LYS A 267 5.65 31.88 4.75
N GLY A 268 6.37 32.91 5.19
CA GLY A 268 7.74 33.10 4.73
C GLY A 268 8.50 34.12 5.55
N ASN A 269 9.82 34.02 5.45
CA ASN A 269 10.79 34.97 5.98
C ASN A 269 11.77 35.31 4.85
N TYR A 270 12.23 36.55 4.81
CA TYR A 270 13.22 36.96 3.83
C TYR A 270 14.22 37.94 4.42
N HIS A 271 15.40 37.99 3.82
CA HIS A 271 16.44 38.95 4.16
C HIS A 271 17.21 39.35 2.90
N TRP A 272 17.52 40.64 2.80
CA TRP A 272 18.31 41.19 1.71
C TRP A 272 19.73 41.46 2.18
N ALA A 273 20.70 40.96 1.43
CA ALA A 273 22.11 41.30 1.59
C ALA A 273 22.61 42.09 0.36
N LYS A 274 23.58 42.97 0.59
CA LYS A 274 24.28 43.71 -0.46
C LYS A 274 25.75 43.31 -0.45
N GLU A 275 26.26 42.90 -1.59
CA GLU A 275 27.67 42.54 -1.79
C GLU A 275 28.25 43.24 -3.01
N ASN A 276 29.58 43.28 -3.10
CA ASN A 276 30.30 43.72 -4.29
C ASN A 276 30.98 42.51 -4.91
N ILE A 277 30.57 42.17 -6.13
CA ILE A 277 31.04 40.99 -6.86
C ILE A 277 31.58 41.47 -8.21
N ASP A 278 32.86 41.22 -8.46
CA ASP A 278 33.58 41.68 -9.67
C ASP A 278 33.46 43.20 -9.93
N GLY A 279 33.46 44.00 -8.86
CA GLY A 279 33.34 45.46 -8.96
C GLY A 279 31.90 45.95 -9.22
N ARG A 280 30.91 45.05 -9.25
CA ARG A 280 29.49 45.38 -9.41
C ARG A 280 28.73 45.19 -8.11
N GLU A 281 27.93 46.18 -7.77
CA GLU A 281 26.98 46.08 -6.67
C GLU A 281 25.93 45.01 -6.98
N THR A 282 25.75 44.06 -6.07
CA THR A 282 24.87 42.91 -6.23
C THR A 282 23.98 42.78 -4.99
N PHE A 283 22.69 42.48 -5.22
CA PHE A 283 21.73 42.26 -4.14
C PHE A 283 21.33 40.81 -4.09
N ILE A 284 21.32 40.24 -2.89
CA ILE A 284 21.04 38.83 -2.65
C ILE A 284 19.81 38.75 -1.75
N LEU A 285 18.72 38.18 -2.27
CA LEU A 285 17.53 37.84 -1.51
C LEU A 285 17.62 36.40 -1.02
N ASN A 286 17.72 36.23 0.28
CA ASN A 286 17.54 34.95 0.94
C ASN A 286 16.06 34.84 1.32
N LEU A 287 15.33 33.92 0.71
CA LEU A 287 13.90 33.74 0.94
C LEU A 287 13.63 32.31 1.42
N LYS A 288 12.96 32.19 2.56
CA LYS A 288 12.44 30.94 3.09
C LYS A 288 10.91 30.99 3.06
N LEU A 289 10.31 30.13 2.25
CA LEU A 289 8.87 29.89 2.24
C LEU A 289 8.56 28.59 2.98
N TYR A 290 7.48 28.57 3.76
CA TYR A 290 7.09 27.41 4.54
C TYR A 290 5.62 27.44 4.93
N GLY A 291 5.09 26.30 5.38
CA GLY A 291 3.71 26.20 5.87
C GLY A 291 3.03 24.94 5.37
N SER A 292 1.71 24.86 5.53
CA SER A 292 0.91 23.77 4.95
C SER A 292 0.54 24.15 3.52
N VAL A 293 1.51 24.11 2.62
CA VAL A 293 1.41 24.66 1.25
C VAL A 293 2.26 23.86 0.25
N ASN A 294 1.75 23.70 -0.97
CA ASN A 294 2.36 22.93 -2.06
C ASN A 294 3.52 23.68 -2.78
N LEU A 295 4.63 23.90 -2.10
CA LEU A 295 5.76 24.71 -2.64
C LEU A 295 6.45 24.10 -3.88
N ASP A 296 6.12 22.87 -4.26
CA ASP A 296 6.51 22.27 -5.54
C ASP A 296 5.84 22.96 -6.76
N LYS A 297 4.70 23.65 -6.56
CA LYS A 297 4.01 24.40 -7.63
C LYS A 297 4.59 25.78 -7.90
N LEU A 298 5.41 26.32 -7.00
CA LEU A 298 6.08 27.60 -7.23
C LEU A 298 7.33 27.35 -8.09
N GLU A 299 7.20 27.46 -9.40
CA GLU A 299 8.27 27.17 -10.36
C GLU A 299 9.32 28.28 -10.41
N LYS A 300 8.88 29.54 -10.43
CA LYS A 300 9.75 30.72 -10.49
C LYS A 300 9.17 31.89 -9.70
N ILE A 301 10.03 32.73 -9.13
CA ILE A 301 9.60 34.00 -8.53
C ILE A 301 9.54 35.08 -9.61
N VAL A 302 8.36 35.70 -9.77
CA VAL A 302 8.07 36.71 -10.81
C VAL A 302 7.98 38.10 -10.18
N PHE A 303 8.57 39.11 -10.82
CA PHE A 303 8.49 40.50 -10.35
C PHE A 303 8.54 41.52 -11.49
N SER A 304 8.01 42.70 -11.20
CA SER A 304 7.77 43.76 -12.19
C SER A 304 9.01 44.60 -12.47
N GLU A 305 10.15 44.00 -12.81
CA GLU A 305 11.39 44.73 -13.13
C GLU A 305 12.55 43.85 -13.68
N ASP A 306 12.23 42.62 -14.13
CA ASP A 306 13.20 41.64 -14.67
C ASP A 306 14.16 42.24 -15.72
N GLU A 307 13.75 43.26 -16.48
CA GLU A 307 14.60 43.87 -17.50
C GLU A 307 15.76 44.71 -16.95
N LYS A 308 15.63 45.27 -15.73
CA LYS A 308 16.67 46.12 -15.11
C LYS A 308 17.83 45.32 -14.52
N PHE A 309 17.59 44.05 -14.20
CA PHE A 309 18.54 43.17 -13.53
C PHE A 309 18.88 41.96 -14.41
N ASP A 310 20.08 41.42 -14.24
CA ASP A 310 20.35 40.01 -14.56
C ASP A 310 20.11 39.22 -13.27
N VAL A 311 19.19 38.25 -13.33
CA VAL A 311 18.63 37.60 -12.14
C VAL A 311 18.95 36.12 -12.18
N LYS A 312 19.59 35.64 -11.12
CA LYS A 312 19.87 34.21 -10.92
C LYS A 312 19.11 33.71 -9.71
N GLU A 313 18.24 32.74 -9.92
CA GLU A 313 17.47 32.08 -8.86
C GLU A 313 18.02 30.66 -8.66
N THR A 314 18.27 30.28 -7.41
CA THR A 314 18.60 28.89 -7.04
C THR A 314 17.81 28.45 -5.82
N THR A 315 17.43 27.17 -5.77
CA THR A 315 16.78 26.54 -4.61
C THR A 315 17.83 25.72 -3.85
N THR A 316 17.93 25.90 -2.53
CA THR A 316 18.92 25.19 -1.71
C THR A 316 18.33 24.06 -0.88
N ILE A 317 17.08 24.19 -0.45
CA ILE A 317 16.37 23.21 0.37
C ILE A 317 14.94 23.09 -0.17
N PHE A 318 14.47 21.86 -0.34
CA PHE A 318 13.05 21.55 -0.51
C PHE A 318 12.72 20.31 0.29
N GLU A 319 11.85 20.46 1.29
CA GLU A 319 11.44 19.38 2.17
C GLU A 319 9.93 19.37 2.36
N GLU A 320 9.37 18.18 2.48
CA GLU A 320 7.97 17.96 2.78
C GLU A 320 7.85 16.96 3.92
N HIS A 321 7.00 17.27 4.88
CA HIS A 321 6.83 16.52 6.12
C HIS A 321 5.34 16.28 6.39
N VAL A 322 5.05 15.14 7.02
CA VAL A 322 3.76 14.88 7.66
C VAL A 322 4.01 14.49 9.10
N LEU A 323 3.57 15.37 10.01
CA LEU A 323 3.66 15.18 11.47
C LEU A 323 2.26 15.31 12.05
N ASP A 324 1.85 14.34 12.86
CA ASP A 324 0.56 14.34 13.56
C ASP A 324 -0.65 14.69 12.66
N HIS A 325 -0.70 14.10 11.47
CA HIS A 325 -1.75 14.32 10.45
C HIS A 325 -1.75 15.71 9.81
N VAL A 326 -0.69 16.49 10.00
CA VAL A 326 -0.51 17.82 9.40
C VAL A 326 0.59 17.75 8.36
N TYR A 327 0.30 18.23 7.15
CA TYR A 327 1.28 18.42 6.09
C TYR A 327 2.01 19.76 6.28
N SER A 328 3.31 19.77 6.04
CA SER A 328 4.10 20.99 5.90
C SER A 328 5.17 20.85 4.84
N ALA A 329 5.53 21.98 4.22
CA ALA A 329 6.66 22.10 3.32
C ALA A 329 7.54 23.28 3.71
N GLU A 330 8.81 23.20 3.31
CA GLU A 330 9.77 24.29 3.36
C GLU A 330 10.53 24.34 2.04
N ARG A 331 10.72 25.56 1.51
CA ARG A 331 11.57 25.81 0.35
C ARG A 331 12.38 27.08 0.53
N ASN A 332 13.69 26.96 0.34
CA ASN A 332 14.63 28.07 0.48
C ASN A 332 15.21 28.46 -0.88
N TYR A 333 15.15 29.75 -1.17
CA TYR A 333 15.60 30.40 -2.39
C TYR A 333 16.74 31.36 -2.09
N VAL A 334 17.71 31.40 -3.00
CA VAL A 334 18.71 32.46 -3.08
C VAL A 334 18.53 33.12 -4.44
N ILE A 335 18.15 34.39 -4.45
CA ILE A 335 17.93 35.16 -5.68
C ILE A 335 18.94 36.29 -5.74
N ILE A 336 19.75 36.31 -6.79
CA ILE A 336 20.81 37.27 -7.00
C ILE A 336 20.37 38.26 -8.07
N PHE A 337 20.37 39.54 -7.75
CA PHE A 337 20.04 40.65 -8.63
C PHE A 337 21.30 41.43 -8.98
N ILE A 338 21.68 41.40 -10.27
CA ILE A 338 22.83 42.14 -10.79
C ILE A 338 22.31 43.30 -11.65
N PRO A 339 22.46 44.57 -11.23
CA PRO A 339 22.02 45.73 -12.01
C PRO A 339 22.72 45.79 -13.37
N LYS A 340 21.96 46.01 -14.45
CA LYS A 340 22.51 46.16 -15.81
C LYS A 340 23.10 47.55 -16.08
N LYS A 341 22.70 48.56 -15.30
CA LYS A 341 23.14 49.96 -15.45
C LYS A 341 23.54 50.53 -14.09
N ALA A 342 24.53 51.42 -14.10
CA ALA A 342 24.90 52.20 -12.92
C ALA A 342 23.86 53.31 -12.66
N GLY A 343 23.62 53.65 -11.39
CA GLY A 343 22.66 54.67 -10.98
C GLY A 343 22.00 54.34 -9.64
N GLU A 344 20.94 55.06 -9.30
CA GLU A 344 20.10 54.74 -8.16
C GLU A 344 19.35 53.42 -8.43
N ILE A 345 19.54 52.43 -7.56
CA ILE A 345 18.98 51.09 -7.72
C ILE A 345 17.78 50.96 -6.80
N ILE A 346 16.60 50.87 -7.40
CA ILE A 346 15.36 50.55 -6.71
C ILE A 346 15.12 49.07 -6.92
N LEU A 347 15.03 48.31 -5.83
CA LEU A 347 14.71 46.88 -5.90
C LEU A 347 13.20 46.68 -6.04
N PRO A 348 12.77 45.67 -6.81
CA PRO A 348 11.36 45.42 -7.04
C PRO A 348 10.66 44.93 -5.77
N LYS A 349 9.41 45.36 -5.62
CA LYS A 349 8.47 44.69 -4.75
C LYS A 349 8.08 43.35 -5.39
N ILE A 350 8.29 42.26 -4.67
CA ILE A 350 7.96 40.91 -5.14
C ILE A 350 6.67 40.47 -4.47
N LYS A 351 5.75 39.92 -5.25
CA LYS A 351 4.48 39.37 -4.79
C LYS A 351 4.38 37.92 -5.22
N ILE A 352 4.16 37.04 -4.27
CA ILE A 352 3.99 35.61 -4.52
C ILE A 352 2.52 35.27 -4.26
N PRO A 353 1.70 35.13 -5.31
CA PRO A 353 0.29 34.82 -5.13
C PRO A 353 0.08 33.36 -4.74
N PHE A 354 -0.86 33.13 -3.82
CA PHE A 354 -1.29 31.81 -3.38
C PHE A 354 -2.79 31.80 -3.10
N PHE A 355 -3.41 30.63 -3.11
CA PHE A 355 -4.79 30.46 -2.66
C PHE A 355 -4.78 29.88 -1.23
N ASN A 356 -5.42 30.59 -0.30
CA ASN A 356 -5.58 30.13 1.07
C ASN A 356 -6.89 29.34 1.20
N PRO A 357 -6.85 28.00 1.39
CA PRO A 357 -8.06 27.17 1.45
C PRO A 357 -8.87 27.37 2.74
N ILE A 358 -8.26 27.91 3.80
CA ILE A 358 -8.94 28.21 5.07
C ILE A 358 -9.74 29.51 4.94
N GLU A 359 -9.14 30.53 4.34
CA GLU A 359 -9.79 31.83 4.09
C GLU A 359 -10.61 31.85 2.79
N GLN A 360 -10.49 30.82 1.96
CA GLN A 360 -11.19 30.62 0.69
C GLN A 360 -11.00 31.78 -0.30
N LYS A 361 -9.81 32.38 -0.33
CA LYS A 361 -9.47 33.50 -1.22
C LYS A 361 -8.01 33.44 -1.67
N TYR A 362 -7.74 34.15 -2.76
CA TYR A 362 -6.38 34.47 -3.17
C TYR A 362 -5.77 35.53 -2.26
N ASP A 363 -4.49 35.35 -1.93
CA ASP A 363 -3.68 36.27 -1.15
C ASP A 363 -2.25 36.31 -1.71
N GLU A 364 -1.43 37.25 -1.25
CA GLU A 364 -0.07 37.45 -1.75
C GLU A 364 0.93 37.52 -0.58
N PHE A 365 1.98 36.71 -0.62
CA PHE A 365 3.14 36.94 0.23
C PHE A 365 3.99 38.06 -0.38
N VAL A 366 4.14 39.16 0.36
CA VAL A 366 4.79 40.38 -0.12
C VAL A 366 6.21 40.49 0.44
N ILE A 367 7.17 40.63 -0.46
CA ILE A 367 8.56 40.94 -0.15
C ILE A 367 8.80 42.40 -0.54
N SER A 368 9.11 43.21 0.46
CA SER A 368 9.40 44.63 0.28
C SER A 368 10.82 44.84 -0.27
N GLY A 369 11.05 46.01 -0.88
CA GLY A 369 12.36 46.39 -1.39
C GLY A 369 13.40 46.56 -0.27
N PHE A 370 14.68 46.52 -0.64
CA PHE A 370 15.79 46.75 0.29
C PHE A 370 15.68 48.11 0.98
N GLY A 371 15.72 48.13 2.31
CA GLY A 371 15.64 49.36 3.14
C GLY A 371 14.24 49.70 3.67
N GLU A 372 13.18 49.00 3.24
CA GLU A 372 11.87 49.07 3.90
C GLU A 372 11.83 48.09 5.08
N LYS A 373 11.19 48.47 6.21
CA LYS A 373 11.18 47.74 7.49
C LYS A 373 11.11 46.23 7.28
N GLU A 374 12.22 45.54 7.55
CA GLU A 374 12.27 44.08 7.55
C GLU A 374 11.27 43.57 8.60
N ASN A 375 10.48 42.55 8.25
CA ASN A 375 9.68 41.84 9.25
C ASN A 375 10.65 41.01 10.10
N GLU A 376 11.29 41.65 11.09
CA GLU A 376 12.12 41.03 12.10
C GLU A 376 11.27 40.12 13.00
N LYS A 377 10.93 38.92 12.52
CA LYS A 377 10.55 37.81 13.39
C LYS A 377 11.33 36.56 12.97
N ASN A 378 12.46 36.39 13.68
CA ASN A 378 13.23 35.15 13.87
C ASN A 378 14.01 34.62 12.66
N TYR A 379 15.14 35.26 12.36
CA TYR A 379 16.24 34.61 11.64
C TYR A 379 17.43 34.43 12.61
N SER A 380 17.73 33.19 13.00
CA SER A 380 18.99 32.85 13.66
C SER A 380 19.57 31.61 13.00
N ARG A 381 20.41 31.83 11.99
CA ARG A 381 21.52 30.93 11.59
C ARG A 381 22.47 31.70 10.67
N GLU A 382 23.73 31.76 11.07
CA GLU A 382 24.82 32.38 10.31
C GLU A 382 25.04 31.68 8.96
N ILE A 383 25.30 32.48 7.92
CA ILE A 383 25.54 32.03 6.54
C ILE A 383 26.97 31.49 6.42
N ASN A 384 27.14 30.28 5.89
CA ASN A 384 28.44 29.73 5.53
C ASN A 384 28.90 30.30 4.16
N LYS A 385 29.99 31.08 4.19
CA LYS A 385 30.58 31.78 3.02
C LYS A 385 31.09 30.84 1.90
N ASP A 386 31.20 29.55 2.16
CA ASP A 386 31.72 28.58 1.18
C ASP A 386 30.72 28.27 0.05
N ASN A 387 29.41 28.43 0.28
CA ASN A 387 28.36 28.16 -0.74
C ASN A 387 28.29 29.25 -1.83
N LEU A 388 28.80 30.45 -1.57
CA LEU A 388 28.83 31.54 -2.55
C LEU A 388 29.88 31.28 -3.66
N LYS A 389 31.02 30.63 -3.35
CA LYS A 389 32.08 30.35 -4.34
C LYS A 389 31.68 29.32 -5.40
N VAL A 390 30.82 28.35 -5.06
CA VAL A 390 30.38 27.31 -6.00
C VAL A 390 29.54 27.91 -7.14
N ILE A 391 28.70 28.90 -6.84
CA ILE A 391 27.83 29.57 -7.82
C ILE A 391 28.63 30.41 -8.85
N PHE A 392 29.82 30.89 -8.48
CA PHE A 392 30.69 31.65 -9.40
C PHE A 392 31.66 30.78 -10.21
N THR A 393 31.82 29.49 -9.88
CA THR A 393 32.83 28.62 -10.54
C THR A 393 32.28 27.91 -11.79
N GLU A 394 30.96 27.79 -11.95
CA GLU A 394 30.37 27.09 -13.11
C GLU A 394 30.48 27.84 -14.46
N ASN A 395 30.97 29.09 -14.46
CA ASN A 395 31.07 29.92 -15.68
C ASN A 395 32.47 30.04 -16.30
N THR A 396 33.40 29.14 -15.96
CA THR A 396 34.63 28.97 -16.74
C THR A 396 34.86 27.50 -17.04
N ASN A 397 34.17 26.97 -18.05
CA ASN A 397 34.69 25.91 -18.95
C ASN A 397 33.64 25.53 -20.00
N ILE A 398 33.61 26.27 -21.10
CA ILE A 398 33.18 25.75 -22.40
C ILE A 398 34.42 25.83 -23.30
N ASN A 399 35.08 24.68 -23.53
CA ASN A 399 35.56 24.25 -24.85
C ASN A 399 36.47 23.00 -24.78
N ASN A 400 36.05 22.02 -25.59
CA ASN A 400 36.79 20.95 -26.26
C ASN A 400 36.86 19.51 -25.69
N PRO A 401 36.74 18.51 -26.61
CA PRO A 401 36.49 17.11 -26.28
C PRO A 401 37.79 16.26 -26.27
N ALA A 402 37.64 15.07 -25.68
CA ALA A 402 38.41 13.83 -25.85
C ALA A 402 39.35 13.39 -24.72
N LYS A 403 39.10 12.11 -24.35
CA LYS A 403 39.98 11.03 -23.86
C LYS A 403 40.29 10.91 -22.36
N ASN A 404 39.74 9.83 -21.79
CA ASN A 404 40.35 8.72 -21.01
C ASN A 404 41.17 9.11 -19.75
N GLU A 405 41.07 8.45 -18.60
CA GLU A 405 40.68 7.08 -18.27
C GLU A 405 40.64 6.92 -16.74
N ASN A 406 39.91 5.88 -16.30
CA ASN A 406 40.04 5.11 -15.04
C ASN A 406 38.90 5.23 -14.03
N ILE A 407 37.85 4.48 -14.37
CA ILE A 407 36.82 3.94 -13.50
C ILE A 407 37.41 2.71 -12.80
N ASN A 408 37.48 2.72 -11.47
CA ASN A 408 37.70 1.51 -10.69
C ASN A 408 36.38 0.77 -10.48
N ASN A 409 36.36 -0.45 -11.02
CA ASN A 409 35.29 -1.42 -10.93
C ASN A 409 35.09 -1.95 -9.51
N GLY A 410 33.84 -1.97 -9.07
CA GLY A 410 33.36 -2.69 -7.89
C GLY A 410 32.01 -3.33 -8.18
N ASN A 411 32.05 -4.47 -8.88
CA ASN A 411 31.05 -5.55 -8.96
C ASN A 411 29.55 -5.19 -8.88
N LEU A 412 28.94 -4.95 -10.04
CA LEU A 412 27.54 -5.33 -10.30
C LEU A 412 27.51 -6.73 -10.91
N GLN A 413 27.00 -7.72 -10.16
CA GLN A 413 26.54 -8.96 -10.79
C GLN A 413 25.22 -8.71 -11.50
N GLN A 414 25.33 -8.51 -12.81
CA GLN A 414 24.22 -8.56 -13.75
C GLN A 414 23.77 -10.02 -13.88
N THR A 415 22.78 -10.44 -13.10
CA THR A 415 22.06 -11.69 -13.39
C THR A 415 21.04 -11.44 -14.48
N LYS A 416 21.47 -11.77 -15.70
CA LYS A 416 20.63 -11.92 -16.89
C LYS A 416 19.72 -13.13 -16.64
N ILE A 417 18.44 -12.90 -16.34
CA ILE A 417 17.47 -13.99 -16.28
C ILE A 417 17.22 -14.45 -17.72
N ILE A 418 17.74 -15.64 -18.01
CA ILE A 418 17.49 -16.40 -19.23
C ILE A 418 16.07 -16.94 -19.11
N ASN A 419 15.19 -16.55 -20.04
CA ASN A 419 13.95 -17.27 -20.30
C ASN A 419 14.32 -18.68 -20.79
N ILE A 420 14.14 -19.69 -19.94
CA ILE A 420 14.08 -21.09 -20.36
C ILE A 420 12.64 -21.55 -20.23
N ILE A 421 11.92 -21.47 -21.34
CA ILE A 421 10.73 -22.29 -21.58
C ILE A 421 11.21 -23.74 -21.59
N SER A 422 10.79 -24.52 -20.60
CA SER A 422 10.89 -25.99 -20.67
C SER A 422 9.76 -26.67 -19.89
N GLU A 423 8.52 -26.46 -20.35
CA GLU A 423 7.34 -27.17 -19.82
C GLU A 423 6.86 -28.36 -20.66
N GLU A 424 7.47 -28.67 -21.82
CA GLU A 424 6.96 -29.78 -22.65
C GLU A 424 7.49 -31.19 -22.29
N LYS A 425 8.50 -31.32 -21.43
CA LYS A 425 9.12 -32.64 -21.21
C LYS A 425 8.38 -33.56 -20.23
N ASN A 426 7.47 -33.03 -19.40
CA ASN A 426 6.87 -33.78 -18.29
C ASN A 426 5.52 -34.46 -18.62
N GLN A 427 4.85 -34.06 -19.72
CA GLN A 427 3.67 -34.78 -20.19
C GLN A 427 4.04 -36.11 -20.88
N ASN A 428 5.11 -36.13 -21.66
CA ASN A 428 5.56 -37.34 -22.36
C ASN A 428 6.00 -38.45 -21.40
N VAL A 429 6.58 -38.13 -20.25
CA VAL A 429 6.96 -39.12 -19.23
C VAL A 429 5.72 -39.74 -18.56
N LYS A 430 4.69 -38.94 -18.26
CA LYS A 430 3.43 -39.45 -17.69
C LYS A 430 2.68 -40.34 -18.68
N ILE A 431 2.63 -39.93 -19.95
CA ILE A 431 2.02 -40.72 -21.02
C ILE A 431 2.77 -42.05 -21.21
N PHE A 432 4.11 -42.03 -21.17
CA PHE A 432 4.93 -43.24 -21.26
C PHE A 432 4.69 -44.20 -20.08
N ILE A 433 4.57 -43.68 -18.85
CA ILE A 433 4.25 -44.48 -17.65
C ILE A 433 2.86 -45.13 -17.76
N ILE A 434 1.86 -44.41 -18.31
CA ILE A 434 0.52 -44.95 -18.53
C ILE A 434 0.54 -46.08 -19.57
N TYR A 435 1.23 -45.90 -20.71
CA TYR A 435 1.38 -46.96 -21.71
C TYR A 435 2.15 -48.17 -21.17
N PHE A 436 3.18 -47.95 -20.35
CA PHE A 436 3.93 -49.01 -19.69
C PHE A 436 3.04 -49.82 -18.74
N LEU A 437 2.21 -49.15 -17.93
CA LEU A 437 1.25 -49.81 -17.04
C LEU A 437 0.20 -50.61 -17.81
N ILE A 438 -0.31 -50.08 -18.92
CA ILE A 438 -1.25 -50.80 -19.79
C ILE A 438 -0.58 -52.07 -20.36
N ALA A 439 0.68 -51.98 -20.80
CA ALA A 439 1.42 -53.13 -21.33
C ALA A 439 1.65 -54.22 -20.27
N VAL A 440 1.97 -53.84 -19.03
CA VAL A 440 2.13 -54.79 -17.91
C VAL A 440 0.82 -55.53 -17.62
N VAL A 441 -0.31 -54.82 -17.57
CA VAL A 441 -1.63 -55.44 -17.37
C VAL A 441 -1.98 -56.40 -18.51
N PHE A 442 -1.62 -56.04 -19.75
CA PHE A 442 -1.85 -56.90 -20.91
C PHE A 442 -1.02 -58.18 -20.86
N LEU A 443 0.25 -58.10 -20.45
CA LEU A 443 1.15 -59.24 -20.27
C LEU A 443 0.67 -60.18 -19.16
N GLU A 444 0.20 -59.64 -18.03
CA GLU A 444 -0.42 -60.42 -16.97
C GLU A 444 -1.69 -61.13 -17.46
N GLY A 445 -2.52 -60.46 -18.25
CA GLY A 445 -3.71 -61.05 -18.89
C GLY A 445 -3.36 -62.24 -19.78
N ILE A 446 -2.34 -62.11 -20.63
CA ILE A 446 -1.84 -63.20 -21.48
C ILE A 446 -1.31 -64.36 -20.64
N TYR A 447 -0.55 -64.06 -19.59
CA TYR A 447 -0.01 -65.08 -18.67
C TYR A 447 -1.13 -65.89 -18.01
N ILE A 448 -2.17 -65.21 -17.52
CA ILE A 448 -3.35 -65.84 -16.91
C ILE A 448 -4.09 -66.74 -17.92
N ILE A 449 -4.25 -66.29 -19.18
CA ILE A 449 -4.88 -67.10 -20.23
C ILE A 449 -4.05 -68.35 -20.51
N LYS A 450 -2.72 -68.23 -20.57
CA LYS A 450 -1.78 -69.34 -20.78
C LYS A 450 -1.86 -70.36 -19.63
N LEU A 451 -1.90 -69.87 -18.39
CA LEU A 451 -2.07 -70.69 -17.18
C LEU A 451 -3.41 -71.44 -17.20
N LYS A 452 -4.48 -70.78 -17.62
CA LYS A 452 -5.83 -71.37 -17.72
C LYS A 452 -5.91 -72.43 -18.81
N LYS A 453 -5.21 -72.25 -19.94
CA LYS A 453 -5.06 -73.29 -20.99
C LYS A 453 -4.24 -74.48 -20.49
N TYR A 454 -3.16 -74.25 -19.75
CA TYR A 454 -2.33 -75.30 -19.16
C TYR A 454 -3.12 -76.17 -18.17
N ILE A 455 -3.87 -75.54 -17.25
CA ILE A 455 -4.72 -76.24 -16.28
C ILE A 455 -5.85 -77.02 -16.99
N LYS A 456 -6.40 -76.50 -18.09
CA LYS A 456 -7.44 -77.20 -18.88
C LYS A 456 -6.89 -78.39 -19.67
N LYS A 457 -5.60 -78.37 -20.06
CA LYS A 457 -4.93 -79.48 -20.74
C LYS A 457 -4.65 -80.63 -19.75
N ASN A 458 -4.11 -80.33 -18.58
CA ASN A 458 -3.81 -81.34 -17.56
C ASN A 458 -5.08 -82.00 -16.98
N ARG A 459 -6.19 -81.26 -16.87
CA ARG A 459 -7.51 -81.85 -16.51
C ARG A 459 -8.12 -82.79 -17.55
N LYS A 460 -7.67 -82.76 -18.81
CA LYS A 460 -8.12 -83.71 -19.84
C LYS A 460 -7.28 -84.99 -19.86
N GLU A 461 -6.05 -84.95 -19.39
CA GLU A 461 -5.17 -86.11 -19.30
C GLU A 461 -5.49 -86.99 -18.07
N GLU A 462 -5.99 -86.40 -16.98
CA GLU A 462 -6.45 -87.15 -15.77
C GLU A 462 -7.79 -87.89 -15.94
N HIS A 463 -8.58 -87.59 -16.97
CA HIS A 463 -9.86 -88.27 -17.25
C HIS A 463 -9.81 -89.29 -18.41
N GLY A 464 -8.61 -89.61 -18.91
CA GLY A 464 -8.40 -90.56 -20.03
C GLY A 464 -8.04 -91.99 -19.63
N THR A 465 -7.77 -92.28 -18.34
CA THR A 465 -7.40 -93.62 -17.85
C THR A 465 -8.35 -94.09 -16.76
N ASN A 466 -9.60 -94.32 -17.14
CA ASN A 466 -10.49 -95.28 -16.48
C ASN A 466 -11.58 -95.70 -17.48
N LYS A 467 -11.19 -96.58 -18.41
CA LYS A 467 -12.06 -97.57 -19.01
C LYS A 467 -11.25 -98.77 -19.46
#